data_AF-A0A397VNG7-F1
#
_entry.id   AF-A0A397VNG7-F1
#
_cell.length_a   1.000
_cell.length_b   1.000
_cell.length_c   1.000
_cell.angle_alpha   90.00
_cell.angle_beta   90.00
_cell.angle_gamma   90.00
#
_symmetry.space_group_name_H-M   'P 1'
#
loop_
_entity.id
_entity.type
_entity.pdbx_description
1 polymer ?
#
loop_
_entity_poly.entity_id
_entity_poly.type
_entity_poly.pdbx_seq_one_letter_code
_entity_poly.pdbx_strand_id
1 'polypeptide(L)'
;MALTNITCNRNRFARNASLVTSKSNSIPLTRNVLKHFKDDIQFYKDYIVLKYGSLIQKIDGSDHDTLNKPATINKSLSGTGKVNFTKSNLINGFYGPIDIGGQTFNVLFDIGSSDFWVPYWNCTECNKHKTFNESLSETYKYIGNPFYILYAEGSYGINGFTAKDDLLIGGIKSVGQTFGLVTRESSFLNDAEFDGFLGMAFEALSHENATTPFSNMVKQEAVKNPYFSFYFQQSNDTGDGGVLTLGDIDTTKFTSNLSYYNVSTLNGTYVYWMTEMFNDVFINGNSLSHHDNITQRRAIFDISIPVILTPEDYPFYDFINGSYAGYGGIYHVPCDIKDQVTLKFGGIEFKLDPSDLIFAHDGHDCISSVQTGYFIDDMTWLIGYPFLKNVYSVYNIRDHTIGFAPLTK
;
A
#
# COMPACT_ATOMS: atom_id res chain seq x y z
N MET A 1 -17.94 -31.21 42.60
CA MET A 1 -19.15 -32.06 42.78
C MET A 1 -20.18 -31.27 43.58
N ALA A 2 -21.44 -31.72 43.56
CA ALA A 2 -22.64 -31.08 44.13
C ALA A 2 -23.17 -29.84 43.37
N LEU A 3 -24.23 -30.10 42.60
CA LEU A 3 -25.06 -29.11 41.89
C LEU A 3 -26.03 -28.39 42.84
N THR A 4 -26.57 -27.26 42.38
CA THR A 4 -28.03 -27.09 42.32
C THR A 4 -28.45 -26.16 41.19
N ASN A 5 -29.49 -26.54 40.45
CA ASN A 5 -30.04 -25.80 39.31
C ASN A 5 -31.13 -24.82 39.74
N ILE A 6 -31.29 -23.72 39.00
CA ILE A 6 -32.59 -23.06 38.84
C ILE A 6 -32.85 -22.86 37.35
N THR A 7 -33.91 -23.49 36.85
CA THR A 7 -34.49 -23.27 35.52
C THR A 7 -35.91 -22.72 35.67
N CYS A 8 -36.30 -21.78 34.81
CA CYS A 8 -37.71 -21.49 34.55
C CYS A 8 -37.89 -21.07 33.08
N ASN A 9 -39.09 -21.26 32.54
CA ASN A 9 -39.25 -21.62 31.13
C ASN A 9 -40.40 -20.86 30.42
N ARG A 10 -40.08 -20.23 29.28
CA ARG A 10 -40.87 -20.03 28.04
C ARG A 10 -42.30 -19.40 28.02
N ASN A 11 -42.44 -18.52 27.01
CA ASN A 11 -43.61 -18.23 26.12
C ASN A 11 -44.70 -17.24 26.58
N ARG A 12 -44.98 -16.19 25.77
CA ARG A 12 -46.06 -16.20 24.72
C ARG A 12 -46.29 -14.86 23.97
N PHE A 13 -46.44 -14.99 22.64
CA PHE A 13 -47.24 -14.20 21.66
C PHE A 13 -46.90 -12.74 21.29
N ALA A 14 -47.31 -12.39 20.05
CA ALA A 14 -47.00 -11.18 19.28
C ALA A 14 -48.27 -10.58 18.62
N ARG A 15 -48.20 -9.35 18.09
CA ARG A 15 -48.84 -8.89 16.82
C ARG A 15 -48.47 -7.46 16.41
N ASN A 16 -48.66 -7.16 15.12
CA ASN A 16 -48.17 -5.99 14.37
C ASN A 16 -49.04 -4.71 14.47
N ALA A 17 -48.47 -3.55 14.11
CA ALA A 17 -49.17 -2.41 13.49
C ALA A 17 -48.22 -1.48 12.68
N SER A 18 -48.77 -0.68 11.77
CA SER A 18 -48.08 0.26 10.84
C SER A 18 -49.07 1.38 10.44
N LEU A 19 -48.75 2.49 9.73
CA LEU A 19 -47.68 2.89 8.79
C LEU A 19 -47.30 4.39 8.96
N VAL A 20 -46.17 4.85 8.36
CA VAL A 20 -45.97 6.16 7.67
C VAL A 20 -46.12 7.48 8.51
N THR A 21 -45.15 8.42 8.60
CA THR A 21 -44.63 9.33 7.54
C THR A 21 -43.41 10.18 8.00
N SER A 22 -42.48 10.47 7.07
CA SER A 22 -41.56 11.64 6.90
C SER A 22 -41.09 12.55 8.09
N LYS A 23 -39.76 12.70 8.25
CA LYS A 23 -38.95 13.88 7.81
C LYS A 23 -37.45 13.81 8.21
N SER A 24 -36.66 14.70 7.58
CA SER A 24 -35.21 14.99 7.73
C SER A 24 -34.21 13.85 7.51
N ASN A 25 -33.56 13.87 6.33
CA ASN A 25 -32.27 13.24 6.11
C ASN A 25 -31.18 14.03 6.86
N SER A 26 -30.88 13.60 8.07
CA SER A 26 -29.59 13.83 8.72
C SER A 26 -29.12 12.48 9.22
N ILE A 27 -28.22 11.83 8.47
CA ILE A 27 -27.62 10.56 8.89
C ILE A 27 -26.86 10.83 10.18
N PRO A 28 -27.24 10.23 11.33
CA PRO A 28 -26.46 10.39 12.54
C PRO A 28 -25.13 9.68 12.33
N LEU A 29 -24.01 10.38 12.56
CA LEU A 29 -22.72 9.73 12.80
C LEU A 29 -22.87 8.88 14.06
N THR A 30 -23.17 7.60 13.88
CA THR A 30 -23.41 6.68 14.98
C THR A 30 -22.11 6.40 15.72
N ARG A 31 -22.21 6.31 17.05
CA ARG A 31 -21.09 6.06 18.00
C ARG A 31 -20.21 4.84 17.69
N ASN A 32 -20.57 4.00 16.72
CA ASN A 32 -19.77 2.87 16.28
C ASN A 32 -18.52 3.28 15.49
N VAL A 33 -18.56 4.40 14.75
CA VAL A 33 -17.42 4.86 13.93
C VAL A 33 -16.17 5.09 14.79
N LEU A 34 -16.34 5.70 15.96
CA LEU A 34 -15.26 5.93 16.93
C LEU A 34 -14.72 4.67 17.61
N LYS A 35 -15.41 3.53 17.51
CA LYS A 35 -14.93 2.27 18.07
C LYS A 35 -14.02 1.52 17.10
N HIS A 36 -14.24 1.65 15.79
CA HIS A 36 -13.32 1.09 14.79
C HIS A 36 -11.94 1.77 14.84
N PHE A 37 -11.86 3.11 14.87
CA PHE A 37 -10.56 3.82 14.74
C PHE A 37 -9.44 3.45 15.74
N LYS A 38 -9.75 2.92 16.94
CA LYS A 38 -8.72 2.41 17.86
C LYS A 38 -8.31 0.97 17.57
N ASP A 39 -9.27 0.15 17.12
CA ASP A 39 -8.99 -1.19 16.63
C ASP A 39 -8.19 -1.10 15.31
N ASP A 40 -8.52 -0.13 14.43
CA ASP A 40 -7.91 0.09 13.11
C ASP A 40 -6.40 0.33 13.16
N ILE A 41 -5.86 1.08 14.14
CA ILE A 41 -4.41 1.40 14.16
C ILE A 41 -3.58 0.30 14.80
N GLN A 42 -4.09 -0.39 15.83
CA GLN A 42 -3.44 -1.61 16.29
C GLN A 42 -3.45 -2.66 15.19
N PHE A 43 -4.58 -2.78 14.48
CA PHE A 43 -4.69 -3.56 13.25
C PHE A 43 -3.68 -3.11 12.19
N TYR A 44 -3.43 -1.82 11.96
CA TYR A 44 -2.38 -1.40 11.01
C TYR A 44 -0.97 -1.80 11.47
N LYS A 45 -0.68 -1.86 12.77
CA LYS A 45 0.61 -2.34 13.26
C LYS A 45 0.74 -3.85 13.12
N ASP A 46 -0.28 -4.60 13.51
CA ASP A 46 -0.34 -6.05 13.32
C ASP A 46 -0.26 -6.38 11.81
N TYR A 47 -0.91 -5.57 10.97
CA TYR A 47 -0.85 -5.62 9.51
C TYR A 47 0.56 -5.41 8.97
N ILE A 48 1.23 -4.34 9.42
CA ILE A 48 2.61 -4.02 9.04
C ILE A 48 3.57 -5.15 9.45
N VAL A 49 3.45 -5.67 10.68
CA VAL A 49 4.27 -6.77 11.19
C VAL A 49 4.05 -8.05 10.38
N LEU A 50 2.81 -8.39 10.02
CA LEU A 50 2.50 -9.59 9.24
C LEU A 50 2.86 -9.45 7.75
N LYS A 51 2.56 -8.30 7.11
CA LYS A 51 2.88 -8.00 5.70
C LYS A 51 4.38 -8.15 5.45
N TYR A 52 5.23 -7.69 6.37
CA TYR A 52 6.69 -7.65 6.16
C TYR A 52 7.49 -8.71 6.94
N GLY A 53 7.03 -9.14 8.11
CA GLY A 53 7.74 -10.13 8.94
C GLY A 53 7.72 -11.54 8.35
N SER A 54 6.67 -11.90 7.62
CA SER A 54 6.59 -13.15 6.85
C SER A 54 7.60 -13.20 5.70
N LEU A 55 7.94 -12.05 5.12
CA LEU A 55 8.85 -11.91 3.98
C LEU A 55 10.34 -12.03 4.36
N ILE A 56 10.73 -11.64 5.59
CA ILE A 56 12.11 -11.82 6.09
C ILE A 56 12.48 -13.32 6.06
N GLN A 57 11.57 -14.20 6.51
CA GLN A 57 11.80 -15.65 6.53
C GLN A 57 12.03 -16.24 5.13
N LYS A 58 11.47 -15.62 4.08
CA LYS A 58 11.70 -16.02 2.68
C LYS A 58 13.09 -15.62 2.17
N ILE A 59 13.70 -14.57 2.72
CA ILE A 59 15.04 -14.11 2.34
C ILE A 59 16.12 -14.97 3.00
N ASP A 60 15.92 -15.39 4.25
CA ASP A 60 16.85 -16.26 4.97
C ASP A 60 16.78 -17.74 4.52
N GLY A 61 15.66 -18.15 3.89
CA GLY A 61 15.49 -19.45 3.25
C GLY A 61 15.93 -19.43 1.77
N SER A 62 17.22 -19.66 1.53
CA SER A 62 17.80 -19.56 0.18
C SER A 62 17.23 -20.60 -0.81
N ASP A 63 16.44 -20.14 -1.78
CA ASP A 63 16.25 -20.82 -3.08
C ASP A 63 16.09 -19.77 -4.19
N HIS A 64 17.22 -19.27 -4.69
CA HIS A 64 17.28 -18.46 -5.92
C HIS A 64 17.82 -19.35 -7.04
N ASP A 65 16.92 -19.92 -7.86
CA ASP A 65 17.29 -20.54 -9.13
C ASP A 65 16.36 -20.11 -10.27
N THR A 66 16.71 -20.53 -11.49
CA THR A 66 16.84 -19.60 -12.61
C THR A 66 15.88 -19.83 -13.78
N LEU A 67 15.96 -18.89 -14.74
CA LEU A 67 15.57 -19.01 -16.16
C LEU A 67 14.09 -18.92 -16.53
N ASN A 68 13.78 -17.84 -17.25
CA ASN A 68 12.98 -17.93 -18.47
C ASN A 68 13.74 -17.27 -19.63
N LYS A 69 13.78 -17.95 -20.79
CA LYS A 69 14.36 -17.37 -22.02
C LYS A 69 13.48 -16.21 -22.51
N PRO A 70 14.06 -15.13 -23.08
CA PRO A 70 13.26 -14.09 -23.71
C PRO A 70 12.47 -14.67 -24.89
N ALA A 71 11.17 -14.39 -24.93
CA ALA A 71 10.38 -14.59 -26.13
C ALA A 71 10.86 -13.64 -27.24
N THR A 72 10.68 -14.01 -28.51
CA THR A 72 11.07 -13.17 -29.64
C THR A 72 10.23 -11.89 -29.66
N ILE A 73 10.83 -10.76 -29.26
CA ILE A 73 10.12 -9.48 -29.14
C ILE A 73 9.92 -8.87 -30.54
N ASN A 74 8.67 -8.83 -31.00
CA ASN A 74 8.28 -7.87 -32.03
C ASN A 74 8.41 -6.46 -31.44
N LYS A 75 9.27 -5.64 -32.04
CA LYS A 75 9.69 -4.33 -31.54
C LYS A 75 8.50 -3.47 -31.13
N SER A 76 8.22 -3.44 -29.82
CA SER A 76 7.18 -2.60 -29.25
C SER A 76 7.53 -1.12 -29.48
N LEU A 77 6.53 -0.30 -29.75
CA LEU A 77 6.71 1.15 -29.79
C LEU A 77 6.89 1.62 -28.35
N SER A 78 8.15 1.82 -27.96
CA SER A 78 8.57 2.30 -26.64
C SER A 78 7.79 3.56 -26.26
N GLY A 79 6.88 3.42 -25.29
CA GLY A 79 5.84 4.41 -25.00
C GLY A 79 5.90 4.98 -23.59
N THR A 80 4.96 5.87 -23.29
CA THR A 80 4.71 6.40 -21.95
C THR A 80 3.24 6.18 -21.61
N GLY A 81 2.94 5.68 -20.41
CA GLY A 81 1.57 5.39 -19.97
C GLY A 81 1.14 6.25 -18.79
N LYS A 82 -0.16 6.51 -18.66
CA LYS A 82 -0.74 7.16 -17.47
C LYS A 82 -2.00 6.41 -17.05
N VAL A 83 -2.14 6.20 -15.74
CA VAL A 83 -3.35 5.67 -15.10
C VAL A 83 -3.76 6.64 -14.01
N ASN A 84 -4.97 7.18 -14.14
CA ASN A 84 -5.61 7.89 -13.02
C ASN A 84 -6.10 6.82 -12.04
N PHE A 85 -5.78 6.98 -10.76
CA PHE A 85 -6.22 6.09 -9.70
C PHE A 85 -7.12 6.81 -8.69
N THR A 86 -7.89 6.01 -7.96
CA THR A 86 -8.86 6.42 -6.95
C THR A 86 -8.48 5.79 -5.62
N LYS A 87 -8.52 6.54 -4.53
CA LYS A 87 -8.37 5.98 -3.18
C LYS A 87 -9.55 5.06 -2.84
N SER A 88 -9.29 3.88 -2.29
CA SER A 88 -10.34 3.02 -1.73
C SER A 88 -10.85 3.59 -0.39
N ASN A 89 -12.15 3.43 -0.12
CA ASN A 89 -12.78 3.87 1.12
C ASN A 89 -12.72 2.81 2.23
N LEU A 90 -12.33 1.57 1.90
CA LEU A 90 -12.33 0.42 2.81
C LEU A 90 -10.94 -0.11 3.11
N ILE A 91 -10.05 -0.13 2.11
CA ILE A 91 -8.67 -0.62 2.21
C ILE A 91 -7.74 0.54 1.87
N ASN A 92 -6.66 0.73 2.62
CA ASN A 92 -5.72 1.81 2.31
C ASN A 92 -4.92 1.50 1.06
N GLY A 93 -5.03 2.39 0.08
CA GLY A 93 -4.34 2.28 -1.19
C GLY A 93 -5.15 2.91 -2.31
N PHE A 94 -4.59 2.82 -3.51
CA PHE A 94 -5.11 3.48 -4.68
C PHE A 94 -5.28 2.45 -5.79
N TYR A 95 -6.49 2.38 -6.33
CA TYR A 95 -6.82 1.43 -7.40
C TYR A 95 -7.10 2.14 -8.71
N GLY A 96 -6.85 1.44 -9.81
CA GLY A 96 -7.15 1.95 -11.15
C GLY A 96 -7.21 0.85 -12.20
N PRO A 97 -7.62 1.21 -13.43
CA PRO A 97 -7.88 0.24 -14.49
C PRO A 97 -6.60 -0.32 -15.11
N ILE A 98 -6.62 -1.64 -15.30
CA ILE A 98 -5.70 -2.41 -16.15
C ILE A 98 -6.53 -3.29 -17.10
N ASP A 99 -5.90 -3.87 -18.12
CA ASP A 99 -6.53 -4.88 -18.98
C ASP A 99 -5.65 -6.13 -19.13
N ILE A 100 -6.24 -7.31 -18.98
CA ILE A 100 -5.57 -8.61 -19.08
C ILE A 100 -6.30 -9.43 -20.15
N GLY A 101 -5.62 -9.77 -21.24
CA GLY A 101 -6.21 -10.60 -22.31
C GLY A 101 -7.50 -10.04 -22.92
N GLY A 102 -7.68 -8.71 -22.96
CA GLY A 102 -8.91 -8.06 -23.42
C GLY A 102 -10.00 -7.89 -22.35
N GLN A 103 -9.68 -8.16 -21.08
CA GLN A 103 -10.59 -8.03 -19.94
C GLN A 103 -10.07 -6.96 -18.97
N THR A 104 -10.84 -5.88 -18.81
CA THR A 104 -10.48 -4.76 -17.92
C THR A 104 -10.78 -5.04 -16.45
N PHE A 105 -9.84 -4.80 -15.53
CA PHE A 105 -10.01 -4.95 -14.07
C PHE A 105 -9.58 -3.66 -13.37
N ASN A 106 -10.15 -3.39 -12.20
CA ASN A 106 -9.59 -2.42 -11.26
C ASN A 106 -8.65 -3.16 -10.31
N VAL A 107 -7.41 -2.69 -10.16
CA VAL A 107 -6.45 -3.26 -9.21
C VAL A 107 -5.86 -2.21 -8.30
N LEU A 108 -5.66 -2.55 -7.03
CA LEU A 108 -4.91 -1.74 -6.08
C LEU A 108 -3.42 -1.80 -6.42
N PHE A 109 -2.80 -0.65 -6.67
CA PHE A 109 -1.37 -0.52 -6.92
C PHE A 109 -0.62 -0.50 -5.58
N ASP A 110 0.28 -1.46 -5.36
CA ASP A 110 1.01 -1.63 -4.10
C ASP A 110 2.53 -1.60 -4.38
N ILE A 111 3.22 -0.55 -3.91
CA ILE A 111 4.69 -0.46 -4.06
C ILE A 111 5.44 -1.19 -2.93
N GLY A 112 4.74 -1.71 -1.92
CA GLY A 112 5.29 -2.53 -0.84
C GLY A 112 5.24 -4.04 -1.10
N SER A 113 4.62 -4.50 -2.19
CA SER A 113 4.57 -5.92 -2.59
C SER A 113 4.88 -6.12 -4.09
N SER A 114 4.97 -7.39 -4.51
CA SER A 114 5.38 -7.80 -5.87
C SER A 114 4.47 -8.82 -6.54
N ASP A 115 3.38 -9.21 -5.88
CA ASP A 115 2.40 -10.15 -6.42
C ASP A 115 1.34 -9.42 -7.26
N PHE A 116 0.87 -10.06 -8.33
CA PHE A 116 -0.08 -9.46 -9.26
C PHE A 116 -1.12 -10.51 -9.60
N TRP A 117 -2.35 -10.33 -9.11
CA TRP A 117 -3.40 -11.33 -9.25
C TRP A 117 -4.78 -10.71 -9.47
N VAL A 118 -5.66 -11.50 -10.07
CA VAL A 118 -7.09 -11.22 -10.21
C VAL A 118 -7.93 -12.49 -9.91
N PRO A 119 -9.22 -12.34 -9.57
CA PRO A 119 -10.12 -13.45 -9.32
C PRO A 119 -10.32 -14.34 -10.54
N TYR A 120 -10.35 -15.66 -10.36
CA TYR A 120 -10.59 -16.61 -11.46
C TYR A 120 -12.09 -16.81 -11.73
N TRP A 121 -12.50 -17.09 -12.98
CA TRP A 121 -13.91 -17.29 -13.33
C TRP A 121 -14.63 -18.39 -12.52
N ASN A 122 -13.89 -19.42 -12.12
CA ASN A 122 -14.39 -20.52 -11.29
C ASN A 122 -14.08 -20.35 -9.79
N CYS A 123 -13.82 -19.11 -9.34
CA CYS A 123 -13.63 -18.84 -7.92
C CYS A 123 -14.97 -18.94 -7.16
N THR A 124 -15.01 -19.81 -6.14
CA THR A 124 -16.21 -20.02 -5.32
C THR A 124 -16.30 -19.04 -4.14
N GLU A 125 -15.22 -18.33 -3.83
CA GLU A 125 -15.07 -17.43 -2.69
C GLU A 125 -14.44 -16.09 -3.14
N CYS A 126 -14.91 -15.49 -4.26
CA CYS A 126 -14.47 -14.16 -4.75
C CYS A 126 -15.63 -13.14 -4.87
N ASN A 127 -16.68 -13.34 -4.09
CA ASN A 127 -17.76 -12.37 -3.83
C ASN A 127 -18.38 -11.72 -5.08
N LYS A 128 -18.25 -10.39 -5.21
CA LYS A 128 -18.84 -9.55 -6.27
C LYS A 128 -17.81 -9.08 -7.29
N HIS A 129 -16.53 -9.40 -7.11
CA HIS A 129 -15.45 -8.91 -7.96
C HIS A 129 -15.56 -9.47 -9.37
N LYS A 130 -15.02 -8.73 -10.33
CA LYS A 130 -14.90 -9.21 -11.69
C LYS A 130 -13.89 -10.34 -11.73
N THR A 131 -14.27 -11.44 -12.38
CA THR A 131 -13.43 -12.61 -12.56
C THR A 131 -12.85 -12.69 -13.98
N PHE A 132 -11.62 -13.22 -14.07
CA PHE A 132 -10.92 -13.48 -15.32
C PHE A 132 -11.40 -14.79 -15.96
N ASN A 133 -11.97 -14.66 -17.16
CA ASN A 133 -12.39 -15.78 -17.98
C ASN A 133 -11.35 -16.05 -19.07
N GLU A 134 -10.59 -17.13 -18.88
CA GLU A 134 -9.58 -17.64 -19.80
C GLU A 134 -10.10 -17.90 -21.22
N SER A 135 -11.39 -18.22 -21.39
CA SER A 135 -12.00 -18.48 -22.70
C SER A 135 -12.26 -17.21 -23.53
N LEU A 136 -12.06 -16.02 -22.95
CA LEU A 136 -12.20 -14.73 -23.64
C LEU A 136 -10.87 -14.16 -24.14
N SER A 137 -9.74 -14.79 -23.83
CA SER A 137 -8.40 -14.34 -24.22
C SER A 137 -7.75 -15.27 -25.25
N GLU A 138 -7.28 -14.70 -26.36
CA GLU A 138 -6.50 -15.42 -27.37
C GLU A 138 -5.03 -15.63 -26.95
N THR A 139 -4.55 -14.88 -25.94
CA THR A 139 -3.15 -14.86 -25.49
C THR A 139 -2.91 -15.61 -24.17
N TYR A 140 -3.98 -16.05 -23.50
CA TYR A 140 -3.93 -16.82 -22.27
C TYR A 140 -3.14 -18.13 -22.39
N LYS A 141 -2.33 -18.41 -21.36
CA LYS A 141 -1.62 -19.66 -21.14
C LYS A 141 -1.64 -20.02 -19.66
N TYR A 142 -2.17 -21.21 -19.36
CA TYR A 142 -2.05 -21.83 -18.04
C TYR A 142 -0.57 -22.09 -17.69
N ILE A 143 -0.16 -21.77 -16.45
CA ILE A 143 1.16 -22.13 -15.90
C ILE A 143 0.98 -23.16 -14.78
N GLY A 144 0.10 -22.88 -13.81
CA GLY A 144 -0.37 -23.85 -12.83
C GLY A 144 0.46 -23.99 -11.55
N ASN A 145 1.42 -23.12 -11.29
CA ASN A 145 2.14 -23.15 -10.02
C ASN A 145 1.20 -22.62 -8.92
N PRO A 146 0.93 -23.38 -7.84
CA PRO A 146 0.09 -22.90 -6.75
C PRO A 146 0.80 -21.81 -5.96
N PHE A 147 0.04 -20.83 -5.47
CA PHE A 147 0.54 -19.79 -4.56
C PHE A 147 -0.46 -19.53 -3.42
N TYR A 148 0.05 -18.97 -2.33
CA TYR A 148 -0.71 -18.53 -1.18
C TYR A 148 -0.10 -17.23 -0.65
N ILE A 149 -0.94 -16.23 -0.40
CA ILE A 149 -0.51 -14.92 0.12
C ILE A 149 -1.35 -14.64 1.37
N LEU A 150 -0.70 -14.53 2.52
CA LEU A 150 -1.34 -14.09 3.76
C LEU A 150 -1.32 -12.56 3.83
N TYR A 151 -2.40 -11.95 3.36
CA TYR A 151 -2.74 -10.57 3.72
C TYR A 151 -3.09 -10.49 5.18
N ALA A 152 -2.64 -9.42 5.83
CA ALA A 152 -2.69 -9.32 7.27
C ALA A 152 -4.00 -8.70 7.81
N GLU A 153 -4.82 -8.16 6.92
CA GLU A 153 -6.22 -7.82 7.17
C GLU A 153 -7.12 -9.07 7.35
N GLY A 154 -6.63 -10.25 6.97
CA GLY A 154 -7.42 -11.47 6.89
C GLY A 154 -6.99 -12.56 7.87
N SER A 155 -7.96 -13.24 8.50
CA SER A 155 -7.70 -14.48 9.25
C SER A 155 -7.31 -15.68 8.36
N TYR A 156 -7.44 -15.54 7.05
CA TYR A 156 -7.04 -16.50 6.03
C TYR A 156 -6.43 -15.73 4.85
N GLY A 157 -5.36 -16.24 4.26
CA GLY A 157 -4.80 -15.70 3.03
C GLY A 157 -5.60 -16.09 1.78
N ILE A 158 -5.26 -15.46 0.66
CA ILE A 158 -5.76 -15.87 -0.66
C ILE A 158 -4.99 -17.08 -1.18
N ASN A 159 -5.63 -17.88 -2.04
CA ASN A 159 -4.94 -18.92 -2.80
C ASN A 159 -5.36 -18.94 -4.27
N GLY A 160 -4.47 -19.48 -5.10
CA GLY A 160 -4.67 -19.57 -6.53
C GLY A 160 -3.55 -20.33 -7.21
N PHE A 161 -3.51 -20.21 -8.52
CA PHE A 161 -2.45 -20.74 -9.37
C PHE A 161 -2.00 -19.70 -10.38
N THR A 162 -0.74 -19.76 -10.83
CA THR A 162 -0.23 -18.80 -11.82
C THR A 162 -0.75 -19.09 -13.23
N ALA A 163 -0.96 -18.03 -13.99
CA ALA A 163 -1.25 -18.02 -15.41
C ALA A 163 -0.35 -16.99 -16.12
N LYS A 164 -0.47 -16.93 -17.44
CA LYS A 164 0.27 -15.99 -18.28
C LYS A 164 -0.61 -15.43 -19.38
N ASP A 165 -0.67 -14.12 -19.50
CA ASP A 165 -1.44 -13.43 -20.54
C ASP A 165 -0.85 -12.05 -20.84
N ASP A 166 -1.30 -11.40 -21.91
CA ASP A 166 -0.93 -10.04 -22.26
C ASP A 166 -1.62 -9.03 -21.33
N LEU A 167 -0.83 -8.17 -20.68
CA LEU A 167 -1.28 -7.12 -19.76
C LEU A 167 -1.09 -5.74 -20.39
N LEU A 168 -2.06 -4.84 -20.21
CA LEU A 168 -2.03 -3.44 -20.64
C LEU A 168 -2.30 -2.52 -19.44
N ILE A 169 -1.39 -1.58 -19.17
CA ILE A 169 -1.54 -0.56 -18.12
C ILE A 169 -1.33 0.82 -18.74
N GLY A 170 -2.35 1.69 -18.70
CA GLY A 170 -2.24 3.07 -19.19
C GLY A 170 -1.77 3.20 -20.66
N GLY A 171 -2.02 2.18 -21.48
CA GLY A 171 -1.54 2.09 -22.88
C GLY A 171 -0.22 1.35 -23.09
N ILE A 172 0.49 0.95 -22.03
CA ILE A 172 1.74 0.18 -22.10
C ILE A 172 1.47 -1.31 -21.98
N LYS A 173 1.93 -2.09 -22.97
CA LYS A 173 1.71 -3.53 -23.04
C LYS A 173 2.91 -4.32 -22.50
N SER A 174 2.65 -5.23 -21.56
CA SER A 174 3.54 -6.31 -21.13
C SER A 174 3.07 -7.61 -21.78
N VAL A 175 3.83 -8.13 -22.75
CA VAL A 175 3.47 -9.33 -23.50
C VAL A 175 3.78 -10.57 -22.67
N GLY A 176 2.79 -11.44 -22.47
CA GLY A 176 2.91 -12.62 -21.61
C GLY A 176 3.43 -12.26 -20.21
N GLN A 177 2.68 -11.44 -19.48
CA GLN A 177 2.87 -11.24 -18.05
C GLN A 177 2.42 -12.49 -17.28
N THR A 178 3.24 -12.97 -16.34
CA THR A 178 2.81 -13.99 -15.36
C THR A 178 2.02 -13.30 -14.24
N PHE A 179 0.92 -13.90 -13.81
CA PHE A 179 0.03 -13.36 -12.78
C PHE A 179 -0.75 -14.47 -12.07
N GLY A 180 -1.26 -14.20 -10.87
CA GLY A 180 -2.08 -15.11 -10.09
C GLY A 180 -3.55 -15.12 -10.51
N LEU A 181 -4.14 -16.31 -10.65
CA LEU A 181 -5.57 -16.53 -10.74
C LEU A 181 -6.09 -17.07 -9.41
N VAL A 182 -6.82 -16.22 -8.68
CA VAL A 182 -7.29 -16.52 -7.32
C VAL A 182 -8.55 -17.38 -7.37
N THR A 183 -8.51 -18.52 -6.66
CA THR A 183 -9.63 -19.44 -6.48
C THR A 183 -10.38 -19.25 -5.18
N ARG A 184 -9.80 -18.46 -4.26
CA ARG A 184 -10.39 -18.09 -2.96
C ARG A 184 -9.79 -16.79 -2.45
N GLU A 185 -10.63 -15.76 -2.26
CA GLU A 185 -10.26 -14.53 -1.58
C GLU A 185 -10.31 -14.67 -0.05
N SER A 186 -9.79 -13.65 0.64
CA SER A 186 -9.97 -13.46 2.07
C SER A 186 -11.18 -12.56 2.35
N SER A 187 -11.82 -12.74 3.51
CA SER A 187 -13.08 -12.07 3.82
C SER A 187 -13.01 -10.54 3.94
N PHE A 188 -11.82 -9.95 4.10
CA PHE A 188 -11.65 -8.49 4.12
C PHE A 188 -11.86 -7.86 2.73
N LEU A 189 -11.75 -8.65 1.67
CA LEU A 189 -11.94 -8.22 0.28
C LEU A 189 -13.42 -8.18 -0.13
N ASN A 190 -14.34 -8.77 0.64
CA ASN A 190 -15.74 -9.02 0.24
C ASN A 190 -16.52 -7.80 -0.30
N ASP A 191 -16.17 -6.59 0.15
CA ASP A 191 -16.83 -5.34 -0.22
C ASP A 191 -15.87 -4.32 -0.87
N ALA A 192 -14.63 -4.72 -1.20
CA ALA A 192 -13.62 -3.83 -1.80
C ALA A 192 -14.08 -3.25 -3.16
N GLU A 193 -13.63 -2.04 -3.48
CA GLU A 193 -14.03 -1.36 -4.73
C GLU A 193 -13.20 -1.76 -5.97
N PHE A 194 -12.29 -2.74 -5.81
CA PHE A 194 -11.33 -3.19 -6.81
C PHE A 194 -11.25 -4.72 -6.82
N ASP A 195 -10.89 -5.29 -7.96
CA ASP A 195 -10.94 -6.73 -8.21
C ASP A 195 -9.69 -7.48 -7.72
N GLY A 196 -8.51 -6.84 -7.70
CA GLY A 196 -7.24 -7.50 -7.32
C GLY A 196 -6.10 -6.54 -6.97
N PHE A 197 -4.88 -7.06 -6.86
CA PHE A 197 -3.68 -6.29 -6.49
C PHE A 197 -2.65 -6.33 -7.61
N LEU A 198 -1.86 -5.26 -7.73
CA LEU A 198 -0.71 -5.18 -8.63
C LEU A 198 0.51 -4.63 -7.87
N GLY A 199 1.39 -5.56 -7.49
CA GLY A 199 2.67 -5.29 -6.84
C GLY A 199 3.70 -4.63 -7.77
N MET A 200 4.35 -3.60 -7.26
CA MET A 200 5.32 -2.74 -7.98
C MET A 200 6.70 -2.68 -7.30
N ALA A 201 6.98 -3.55 -6.32
CA ALA A 201 8.30 -3.74 -5.72
C ALA A 201 9.18 -4.71 -6.55
N PHE A 202 10.23 -5.25 -5.92
CA PHE A 202 11.22 -6.12 -6.56
C PHE A 202 10.80 -7.61 -6.53
N GLU A 203 11.17 -8.35 -7.58
CA GLU A 203 10.75 -9.75 -7.84
C GLU A 203 10.99 -10.71 -6.66
N ALA A 204 11.99 -10.43 -5.81
CA ALA A 204 12.29 -11.22 -4.60
C ALA A 204 11.12 -11.33 -3.60
N LEU A 205 10.18 -10.38 -3.62
CA LEU A 205 8.99 -10.38 -2.76
C LEU A 205 7.82 -11.22 -3.28
N SER A 206 7.82 -11.64 -4.55
CA SER A 206 6.65 -12.30 -5.13
C SER A 206 6.48 -13.72 -4.58
N HIS A 207 5.33 -14.03 -3.97
CA HIS A 207 4.88 -15.38 -3.62
C HIS A 207 4.57 -16.23 -4.86
N GLU A 208 4.17 -15.61 -5.96
CA GLU A 208 4.01 -16.27 -7.27
C GLU A 208 5.34 -16.69 -7.90
N ASN A 209 6.48 -16.22 -7.35
CA ASN A 209 7.83 -16.31 -7.92
C ASN A 209 7.88 -15.80 -9.38
N ALA A 210 7.18 -14.68 -9.63
CA ALA A 210 7.00 -14.09 -10.96
C ALA A 210 7.80 -12.79 -11.15
N THR A 211 8.17 -12.49 -12.40
CA THR A 211 8.69 -11.15 -12.75
C THR A 211 7.55 -10.13 -12.67
N THR A 212 7.74 -9.06 -11.89
CA THR A 212 6.70 -8.03 -11.69
C THR A 212 6.33 -7.30 -12.98
N PRO A 213 5.08 -6.81 -13.13
CA PRO A 213 4.59 -6.20 -14.37
C PRO A 213 5.49 -5.12 -14.96
N PHE A 214 5.94 -4.17 -14.15
CA PHE A 214 6.81 -3.10 -14.64
C PHE A 214 8.22 -3.59 -15.01
N SER A 215 8.77 -4.54 -14.23
CA SER A 215 10.05 -5.19 -14.57
C SER A 215 9.98 -5.89 -15.92
N ASN A 216 8.86 -6.56 -16.23
CA ASN A 216 8.65 -7.19 -17.53
C ASN A 216 8.55 -6.14 -18.66
N MET A 217 7.80 -5.05 -18.47
CA MET A 217 7.74 -3.93 -19.43
C MET A 217 9.12 -3.32 -19.73
N VAL A 218 9.98 -3.18 -18.72
CA VAL A 218 11.35 -2.68 -18.87
C VAL A 218 12.27 -3.68 -19.54
N LYS A 219 12.14 -4.99 -19.24
CA LYS A 219 12.84 -6.08 -19.94
C LYS A 219 12.42 -6.18 -21.42
N GLN A 220 11.18 -5.78 -21.74
CA GLN A 220 10.61 -5.82 -23.10
C GLN A 220 10.80 -4.53 -23.91
N GLU A 221 11.44 -3.50 -23.34
CA GLU A 221 11.56 -2.15 -23.94
C GLU A 221 10.20 -1.48 -24.28
N ALA A 222 9.11 -1.93 -23.66
CA ALA A 222 7.76 -1.41 -23.89
C ALA A 222 7.56 0.01 -23.36
N VAL A 223 8.34 0.41 -22.35
CA VAL A 223 8.41 1.76 -21.81
C VAL A 223 9.63 2.53 -22.32
N LYS A 224 9.46 3.84 -22.50
CA LYS A 224 10.51 4.79 -22.91
C LYS A 224 11.66 4.88 -21.90
N ASN A 225 11.35 4.79 -20.61
CA ASN A 225 12.32 4.90 -19.52
C ASN A 225 12.07 3.80 -18.47
N PRO A 226 13.11 3.36 -17.73
CA PRO A 226 13.01 2.27 -16.76
C PRO A 226 12.43 2.68 -15.39
N TYR A 227 11.59 3.72 -15.36
CA TYR A 227 10.98 4.23 -14.13
C TYR A 227 9.47 4.43 -14.25
N PHE A 228 8.79 4.30 -13.11
CA PHE A 228 7.42 4.79 -12.91
C PHE A 228 7.43 5.90 -11.87
N SER A 229 6.34 6.65 -11.78
CA SER A 229 6.21 7.79 -10.88
C SER A 229 4.78 8.00 -10.41
N PHE A 230 4.64 8.52 -9.20
CA PHE A 230 3.36 8.80 -8.56
C PHE A 230 3.21 10.31 -8.30
N TYR A 231 2.00 10.80 -8.57
CA TYR A 231 1.50 12.08 -8.09
C TYR A 231 0.16 11.84 -7.40
N PHE A 232 -0.01 12.40 -6.20
CA PHE A 232 -1.26 12.39 -5.46
C PHE A 232 -1.86 13.80 -5.44
N GLN A 233 -3.19 13.88 -5.44
CA GLN A 233 -3.88 15.15 -5.20
C GLN A 233 -3.66 15.57 -3.74
N GLN A 234 -3.50 16.87 -3.51
CA GLN A 234 -3.26 17.41 -2.17
C GLN A 234 -4.57 17.58 -1.39
N SER A 235 -4.51 17.66 -0.07
CA SER A 235 -5.67 17.78 0.83
C SER A 235 -6.56 19.03 0.58
N ASN A 236 -6.11 19.97 -0.26
CA ASN A 236 -6.84 21.16 -0.71
C ASN A 236 -7.46 21.04 -2.13
N ASP A 237 -7.13 19.98 -2.88
CA ASP A 237 -7.73 19.66 -4.17
C ASP A 237 -9.15 19.06 -3.99
N THR A 238 -9.96 19.07 -5.05
CA THR A 238 -11.25 18.39 -5.04
C THR A 238 -11.09 16.89 -5.34
N GLY A 239 -10.77 16.10 -4.30
CA GLY A 239 -10.81 14.64 -4.32
C GLY A 239 -9.50 13.94 -3.95
N ASP A 240 -9.60 12.68 -3.54
CA ASP A 240 -8.49 11.83 -3.10
C ASP A 240 -7.97 10.95 -4.26
N GLY A 241 -7.67 11.55 -5.41
CA GLY A 241 -7.15 10.85 -6.59
C GLY A 241 -5.65 11.01 -6.79
N GLY A 242 -5.16 10.50 -7.91
CA GLY A 242 -3.80 10.74 -8.37
C GLY A 242 -3.48 10.04 -9.69
N VAL A 243 -2.22 10.07 -10.07
CA VAL A 243 -1.73 9.57 -11.37
C VAL A 243 -0.49 8.72 -11.18
N LEU A 244 -0.57 7.47 -11.63
CA LEU A 244 0.57 6.61 -11.91
C LEU A 244 1.04 6.87 -13.35
N THR A 245 2.29 7.26 -13.53
CA THR A 245 2.91 7.41 -14.84
C THR A 245 3.98 6.34 -15.06
N LEU A 246 3.92 5.65 -16.20
CA LEU A 246 4.86 4.58 -16.60
C LEU A 246 5.78 5.09 -17.70
N GLY A 247 7.09 5.00 -17.47
CA GLY A 247 8.11 5.36 -18.46
C GLY A 247 8.30 6.86 -18.71
N ASP A 248 7.72 7.74 -17.89
CA ASP A 248 7.86 9.19 -17.99
C ASP A 248 7.78 9.89 -16.63
N ILE A 249 8.14 11.18 -16.62
CA ILE A 249 8.08 12.06 -15.46
C ILE A 249 7.25 13.29 -15.82
N ASP A 250 6.18 13.54 -15.07
CA ASP A 250 5.31 14.70 -15.24
C ASP A 250 5.91 15.94 -14.55
N THR A 251 6.80 16.61 -15.26
CA THR A 251 7.50 17.81 -14.78
C THR A 251 6.58 19.00 -14.51
N THR A 252 5.27 18.91 -14.80
CA THR A 252 4.30 19.95 -14.40
C THR A 252 3.86 19.84 -12.94
N LYS A 253 4.21 18.74 -12.25
CA LYS A 253 3.76 18.44 -10.88
C LYS A 253 4.69 18.91 -9.77
N PHE A 254 5.92 19.31 -10.11
CA PHE A 254 6.94 19.75 -9.16
C PHE A 254 7.78 20.88 -9.75
N THR A 255 8.34 21.75 -8.90
CA THR A 255 9.04 22.98 -9.34
C THR A 255 10.56 22.95 -9.21
N SER A 256 11.11 21.91 -8.58
CA SER A 256 12.55 21.75 -8.32
C SER A 256 13.13 20.55 -9.08
N ASN A 257 14.44 20.32 -8.96
CA ASN A 257 15.03 19.10 -9.51
C ASN A 257 14.64 17.88 -8.67
N LEU A 258 14.42 16.75 -9.35
CA LEU A 258 14.35 15.44 -8.68
C LEU A 258 15.70 15.12 -8.04
N SER A 259 15.64 14.77 -6.75
CA SER A 259 16.80 14.27 -6.00
C SER A 259 16.69 12.76 -5.90
N TYR A 260 17.70 12.05 -6.41
CA TYR A 260 17.73 10.59 -6.49
C TYR A 260 18.62 9.97 -5.42
N TYR A 261 18.16 8.84 -4.87
CA TYR A 261 18.81 8.07 -3.81
C TYR A 261 18.89 6.60 -4.23
N ASN A 262 19.97 5.92 -3.86
CA ASN A 262 20.17 4.51 -4.20
C ASN A 262 19.25 3.62 -3.35
N VAL A 263 18.65 2.61 -3.97
CA VAL A 263 17.88 1.60 -3.24
C VAL A 263 18.81 0.76 -2.37
N SER A 264 18.50 0.67 -1.09
CA SER A 264 19.19 -0.16 -0.11
C SER A 264 18.75 -1.62 -0.21
N THR A 265 19.69 -2.56 -0.07
CA THR A 265 19.41 -4.01 -0.10
C THR A 265 19.16 -4.58 1.30
N LEU A 266 18.48 -5.73 1.36
CA LEU A 266 18.46 -6.62 2.52
C LEU A 266 19.26 -7.88 2.16
N ASN A 267 20.27 -8.21 2.96
CA ASN A 267 21.18 -9.35 2.74
C ASN A 267 21.79 -9.41 1.30
N GLY A 268 21.98 -8.25 0.65
CA GLY A 268 22.48 -8.14 -0.72
C GLY A 268 21.42 -8.16 -1.82
N THR A 269 20.14 -8.40 -1.48
CA THR A 269 19.01 -8.49 -2.41
C THR A 269 18.20 -7.19 -2.43
N TYR A 270 17.73 -6.77 -3.61
CA TYR A 270 16.72 -5.72 -3.75
C TYR A 270 15.34 -6.30 -3.44
N VAL A 271 14.67 -5.74 -2.45
CA VAL A 271 13.43 -6.29 -1.87
C VAL A 271 12.34 -5.23 -1.89
N TYR A 272 12.55 -4.12 -1.17
CA TYR A 272 11.64 -3.00 -1.08
C TYR A 272 12.19 -1.77 -1.79
N TRP A 273 11.32 -0.81 -2.10
CA TRP A 273 11.75 0.57 -2.34
C TRP A 273 12.20 1.18 -1.00
N MET A 274 13.48 0.96 -0.68
CA MET A 274 14.13 1.39 0.56
C MET A 274 15.30 2.31 0.26
N THR A 275 15.53 3.37 1.03
CA THR A 275 16.74 4.20 0.95
C THR A 275 17.33 4.49 2.33
N GLU A 276 18.61 4.83 2.39
CA GLU A 276 19.23 5.40 3.59
C GLU A 276 18.66 6.79 3.90
N MET A 277 18.39 7.06 5.18
CA MET A 277 17.86 8.30 5.73
C MET A 277 18.90 8.91 6.68
N PHE A 278 19.93 9.55 6.12
CA PHE A 278 21.01 10.16 6.90
C PHE A 278 20.58 11.49 7.51
N ASN A 279 20.84 11.63 8.82
CA ASN A 279 20.75 12.87 9.60
C ASN A 279 19.45 13.67 9.38
N ASP A 280 18.49 13.33 10.26
CA ASP A 280 17.35 14.13 10.73
C ASP A 280 15.95 13.84 10.17
N VAL A 281 15.06 13.61 11.13
CA VAL A 281 13.75 14.26 11.16
C VAL A 281 13.92 15.60 11.87
N PHE A 282 13.25 16.64 11.39
CA PHE A 282 13.12 17.91 12.12
C PHE A 282 11.68 18.14 12.55
N ILE A 283 11.51 18.69 13.75
CA ILE A 283 10.22 19.17 14.26
C ILE A 283 10.38 20.64 14.65
N ASN A 284 9.68 21.52 13.94
CA ASN A 284 9.80 22.98 14.07
C ASN A 284 11.24 23.50 13.86
N GLY A 285 12.03 22.80 13.06
CA GLY A 285 13.45 23.10 12.82
C GLY A 285 14.43 22.54 13.85
N ASN A 286 13.97 21.90 14.92
CA ASN A 286 14.84 21.17 15.86
C ASN A 286 15.19 19.81 15.27
N SER A 287 16.47 19.46 15.26
CA SER A 287 17.00 18.21 14.70
C SER A 287 16.88 17.07 15.70
N LEU A 288 16.36 15.91 15.31
CA LEU A 288 16.22 14.74 16.19
C LEU A 288 17.38 13.73 16.07
N SER A 289 18.37 13.93 15.19
CA SER A 289 19.47 12.96 14.95
C SER A 289 20.48 12.76 16.10
N HIS A 290 20.34 13.48 17.21
CA HIS A 290 21.26 13.40 18.36
C HIS A 290 20.69 12.65 19.57
N HIS A 291 19.53 12.00 19.43
CA HIS A 291 18.83 11.39 20.56
C HIS A 291 18.96 9.86 20.69
N ASP A 292 19.57 9.17 19.72
CA ASP A 292 20.00 7.79 19.87
C ASP A 292 21.37 7.53 19.21
N ASN A 293 21.87 6.30 19.36
CA ASN A 293 23.16 5.87 18.81
C ASN A 293 23.05 5.38 17.35
N ILE A 294 21.90 5.55 16.68
CA ILE A 294 21.63 4.98 15.35
C ILE A 294 22.07 5.97 14.26
N THR A 295 23.29 5.75 13.76
CA THR A 295 23.93 6.58 12.73
C THR A 295 23.54 6.21 11.30
N GLN A 296 22.86 5.07 11.10
CA GLN A 296 22.39 4.59 9.81
C GLN A 296 20.91 4.19 9.95
N ARG A 297 20.01 5.04 9.43
CA ARG A 297 18.59 4.71 9.30
C ARG A 297 18.25 4.39 7.87
N ARG A 298 17.19 3.59 7.69
CA ARG A 298 16.60 3.30 6.39
C ARG A 298 15.11 3.63 6.41
N ALA A 299 14.57 3.99 5.26
CA ALA A 299 13.17 4.26 5.04
C ALA A 299 12.66 3.38 3.90
N ILE A 300 11.70 2.50 4.19
CA ILE A 300 10.89 1.78 3.18
C ILE A 300 9.68 2.66 2.84
N PHE A 301 9.33 2.76 1.56
CA PHE A 301 8.19 3.55 1.09
C PHE A 301 7.06 2.64 0.60
N ASP A 302 5.84 2.87 1.10
CA ASP A 302 4.67 2.08 0.71
C ASP A 302 3.39 2.92 0.71
N ILE A 303 2.76 3.06 -0.46
CA ILE A 303 1.54 3.87 -0.65
C ILE A 303 0.28 3.20 -0.07
N SER A 304 0.32 1.90 0.26
CA SER A 304 -0.79 1.20 0.92
C SER A 304 -0.78 1.37 2.45
N ILE A 305 0.24 2.03 3.01
CA ILE A 305 0.34 2.28 4.46
C ILE A 305 -0.20 3.67 4.79
N PRO A 306 -1.21 3.80 5.67
CA PRO A 306 -1.83 5.10 5.97
C PRO A 306 -1.05 5.96 6.98
N VAL A 307 0.05 5.43 7.53
CA VAL A 307 0.84 6.02 8.62
C VAL A 307 2.33 6.05 8.27
N ILE A 308 3.10 6.83 9.02
CA ILE A 308 4.55 6.68 9.13
C ILE A 308 4.82 5.89 10.40
N LEU A 309 5.45 4.72 10.29
CA LEU A 309 5.88 3.94 11.46
C LEU A 309 7.37 4.18 11.74
N THR A 310 7.66 4.55 12.99
CA THR A 310 9.00 4.83 13.51
C THR A 310 9.40 3.75 14.53
N PRO A 311 10.70 3.53 14.77
CA PRO A 311 11.17 2.70 15.88
C PRO A 311 10.57 3.11 17.23
N GLU A 312 10.44 2.17 18.17
CA GLU A 312 9.68 2.37 19.41
C GLU A 312 10.23 3.47 20.31
N ASP A 313 11.55 3.52 20.49
CA ASP A 313 12.25 4.49 21.33
C ASP A 313 12.55 5.83 20.61
N TYR A 314 11.98 6.08 19.43
CA TYR A 314 12.27 7.31 18.69
C TYR A 314 11.53 8.53 19.28
N PRO A 315 12.21 9.62 19.67
CA PRO A 315 11.66 10.71 20.48
C PRO A 315 10.85 11.73 19.67
N PHE A 316 10.06 11.26 18.69
CA PHE A 316 9.27 12.12 17.81
C PHE A 316 8.36 13.08 18.60
N TYR A 317 7.75 12.59 19.66
CA TYR A 317 6.73 13.32 20.41
C TYR A 317 7.27 14.23 21.52
N ASP A 318 8.54 14.07 21.91
CA ASP A 318 9.20 14.97 22.87
C ASP A 318 9.24 16.44 22.37
N PHE A 319 9.08 16.64 21.06
CA PHE A 319 9.11 17.94 20.38
C PHE A 319 7.73 18.45 19.94
N ILE A 320 6.64 17.70 20.17
CA ILE A 320 5.27 18.09 19.78
C ILE A 320 4.45 18.42 21.03
N ASN A 321 4.22 19.71 21.27
CA ASN A 321 3.51 20.17 22.45
C ASN A 321 2.03 19.74 22.46
N GLY A 322 1.55 19.24 23.60
CA GLY A 322 0.19 18.73 23.74
C GLY A 322 -0.04 17.33 23.16
N SER A 323 1.00 16.69 22.61
CA SER A 323 0.93 15.27 22.27
C SER A 323 0.98 14.38 23.51
N TYR A 324 0.43 13.16 23.39
CA TYR A 324 0.55 12.13 24.43
C TYR A 324 0.50 10.71 23.86
N ALA A 325 1.16 9.78 24.56
CA ALA A 325 1.11 8.36 24.25
C ALA A 325 -0.23 7.75 24.67
N GLY A 326 -0.88 7.07 23.73
CA GLY A 326 -2.00 6.17 23.93
C GLY A 326 -1.55 4.72 24.12
N TYR A 327 -2.44 3.77 23.82
CA TYR A 327 -2.16 2.33 23.93
C TYR A 327 -1.45 1.78 22.69
N GLY A 328 -0.64 0.73 22.82
CA GLY A 328 -0.03 0.03 21.67
C GLY A 328 0.89 0.90 20.82
N GLY A 329 1.55 1.90 21.42
CA GLY A 329 2.37 2.91 20.71
C GLY A 329 1.56 3.85 19.82
N ILE A 330 0.22 3.92 19.99
CA ILE A 330 -0.61 4.91 19.30
C ILE A 330 -0.34 6.28 19.95
N TYR A 331 -0.09 7.33 19.16
CA TYR A 331 0.06 8.69 19.66
C TYR A 331 -1.08 9.61 19.24
N HIS A 332 -1.45 10.48 20.18
CA HIS A 332 -2.45 11.53 20.03
C HIS A 332 -1.77 12.90 19.97
N VAL A 333 -2.38 13.83 19.22
CA VAL A 333 -1.93 15.20 18.99
C VAL A 333 -3.13 16.16 19.01
N PRO A 334 -2.92 17.47 19.26
CA PRO A 334 -3.96 18.48 19.10
C PRO A 334 -4.53 18.48 17.67
N CYS A 335 -5.85 18.54 17.52
CA CYS A 335 -6.48 18.58 16.19
C CYS A 335 -6.22 19.86 15.38
N ASP A 336 -5.66 20.90 16.00
CA ASP A 336 -5.20 22.12 15.34
C ASP A 336 -3.67 22.20 15.23
N ILE A 337 -2.98 21.05 15.23
CA ILE A 337 -1.53 20.92 15.08
C ILE A 337 -0.97 21.78 13.93
N LYS A 338 0.13 22.48 14.20
CA LYS A 338 0.84 23.35 13.24
C LYS A 338 2.33 23.03 13.16
N ASP A 339 2.75 22.01 13.88
CA ASP A 339 4.12 21.59 13.99
C ASP A 339 4.65 21.15 12.62
N GLN A 340 5.76 21.76 12.20
CA GLN A 340 6.36 21.46 10.91
C GLN A 340 7.29 20.26 11.05
N VAL A 341 6.78 19.09 10.67
CA VAL A 341 7.59 17.87 10.51
C VAL A 341 8.30 17.92 9.15
N THR A 342 9.59 17.58 9.15
CA THR A 342 10.44 17.55 7.95
C THR A 342 11.27 16.27 7.95
N LEU A 343 11.20 15.47 6.88
CA LEU A 343 12.09 14.33 6.67
C LEU A 343 13.25 14.74 5.74
N LYS A 344 14.46 14.23 6.00
CA LYS A 344 15.64 14.57 5.21
C LYS A 344 16.26 13.35 4.52
N PHE A 345 16.44 13.45 3.21
CA PHE A 345 17.05 12.41 2.39
C PHE A 345 18.23 13.02 1.61
N GLY A 346 19.43 12.45 1.74
CA GLY A 346 20.65 12.92 1.07
C GLY A 346 20.94 14.42 1.19
N GLY A 347 20.55 15.04 2.31
CA GLY A 347 20.72 16.48 2.56
C GLY A 347 19.53 17.37 2.15
N ILE A 348 18.54 16.85 1.43
CA ILE A 348 17.34 17.58 0.97
C ILE A 348 16.19 17.40 1.94
N GLU A 349 15.55 18.52 2.31
CA GLU A 349 14.43 18.59 3.25
C GLU A 349 13.07 18.48 2.53
N PHE A 350 12.23 17.57 3.02
CA PHE A 350 10.87 17.36 2.55
C PHE A 350 9.90 17.59 3.70
N LYS A 351 9.07 18.62 3.56
CA LYS A 351 8.12 19.08 4.58
C LYS A 351 6.77 18.43 4.36
N LEU A 352 6.19 17.86 5.42
CA LEU A 352 4.80 17.39 5.42
C LEU A 352 3.87 18.59 5.64
N ASP A 353 2.69 18.60 5.03
CA ASP A 353 1.63 19.50 5.47
C ASP A 353 1.19 19.11 6.90
N PRO A 354 1.01 20.06 7.84
CA PRO A 354 0.57 19.75 9.19
C PRO A 354 -0.79 19.02 9.26
N SER A 355 -1.69 19.22 8.28
CA SER A 355 -2.94 18.45 8.22
C SER A 355 -2.72 16.97 7.94
N ASP A 356 -1.58 16.61 7.34
CA ASP A 356 -1.20 15.24 7.04
C ASP A 356 -0.53 14.54 8.24
N LEU A 357 -0.33 15.25 9.36
CA LEU A 357 0.02 14.68 10.66
C LEU A 357 -1.19 14.11 11.41
N ILE A 358 -2.41 14.27 10.88
CA ILE A 358 -3.63 13.69 11.45
C ILE A 358 -4.05 12.48 10.61
N PHE A 359 -4.16 11.31 11.24
CA PHE A 359 -4.72 10.11 10.63
C PHE A 359 -6.24 10.03 10.83
N ALA A 360 -6.72 10.27 12.04
CA ALA A 360 -8.14 10.19 12.39
C ALA A 360 -8.52 11.09 13.57
N HIS A 361 -9.81 11.37 13.75
CA HIS A 361 -10.35 12.08 14.92
C HIS A 361 -10.92 11.07 15.93
N ASP A 362 -10.56 11.19 17.22
CA ASP A 362 -11.09 10.31 18.27
C ASP A 362 -12.29 10.89 19.06
N GLY A 363 -12.71 12.10 18.68
CA GLY A 363 -13.86 12.81 19.22
C GLY A 363 -13.50 13.95 20.18
N HIS A 364 -12.28 13.95 20.74
CA HIS A 364 -11.74 15.07 21.52
C HIS A 364 -10.36 15.51 21.00
N ASP A 365 -9.49 14.55 20.72
CA ASP A 365 -8.15 14.76 20.20
C ASP A 365 -8.02 14.10 18.80
N CYS A 366 -6.86 14.26 18.19
CA CYS A 366 -6.54 13.68 16.90
C CYS A 366 -5.52 12.58 17.06
N ILE A 367 -5.73 11.45 16.39
CA ILE A 367 -4.75 10.39 16.31
C ILE A 367 -3.75 10.76 15.22
N SER A 368 -2.47 10.73 15.55
CA SER A 368 -1.42 11.14 14.64
C SER A 368 -1.26 10.18 13.46
N SER A 369 -0.74 10.67 12.33
CA SER A 369 -0.30 9.81 11.23
C SER A 369 1.11 9.24 11.45
N VAL A 370 1.87 9.74 12.44
CA VAL A 370 3.16 9.18 12.83
C VAL A 370 2.98 8.29 14.07
N GLN A 371 3.48 7.07 14.03
CA GLN A 371 3.26 6.06 15.07
C GLN A 371 4.57 5.34 15.42
N THR A 372 4.69 4.83 16.64
CA THR A 372 5.88 4.08 17.07
C THR A 372 5.59 2.57 17.09
N GLY A 373 6.52 1.71 16.67
CA GLY A 373 6.32 0.26 16.71
C GLY A 373 7.45 -0.54 16.09
N TYR A 374 7.74 -1.72 16.65
CA TYR A 374 8.66 -2.67 16.05
C TYR A 374 8.13 -3.21 14.71
N PHE A 375 9.05 -3.48 13.79
CA PHE A 375 8.74 -3.81 12.41
C PHE A 375 9.74 -4.85 11.83
N ILE A 376 10.84 -4.38 11.24
CA ILE A 376 11.95 -5.21 10.73
C ILE A 376 13.11 -5.15 11.72
N ASP A 377 13.55 -3.93 12.07
CA ASP A 377 14.60 -3.61 13.03
C ASP A 377 14.45 -2.16 13.51
N ASP A 378 15.16 -1.80 14.59
CA ASP A 378 15.09 -0.47 15.23
C ASP A 378 15.72 0.66 14.39
N MET A 379 16.26 0.35 13.21
CA MET A 379 16.87 1.32 12.29
C MET A 379 15.97 1.66 11.10
N THR A 380 14.89 0.91 10.89
CA THR A 380 14.07 0.95 9.67
C THR A 380 12.71 1.60 9.92
N TRP A 381 12.45 2.67 9.18
CA TRP A 381 11.18 3.39 9.15
C TRP A 381 10.31 2.85 8.02
N LEU A 382 9.00 2.81 8.24
CA LEU A 382 8.02 2.58 7.17
C LEU A 382 7.31 3.90 6.87
N ILE A 383 7.63 4.49 5.74
CA ILE A 383 7.18 5.80 5.29
C ILE A 383 5.96 5.62 4.36
N GLY A 384 4.78 5.76 4.93
CA GLY A 384 3.52 5.57 4.20
C GLY A 384 3.03 6.78 3.41
N TYR A 385 1.75 6.69 3.03
CA TYR A 385 0.98 7.72 2.34
C TYR A 385 1.11 9.15 2.90
N PRO A 386 1.14 9.41 4.23
CA PRO A 386 1.27 10.78 4.77
C PRO A 386 2.47 11.55 4.24
N PHE A 387 3.61 10.88 4.03
CA PHE A 387 4.75 11.49 3.35
C PHE A 387 4.59 11.48 1.83
N LEU A 388 4.18 10.34 1.25
CA LEU A 388 4.18 10.14 -0.20
C LEU A 388 3.18 11.05 -0.94
N LYS A 389 2.14 11.58 -0.27
CA LYS A 389 1.28 12.62 -0.86
C LYS A 389 1.88 14.03 -0.89
N ASN A 390 2.94 14.29 -0.11
CA ASN A 390 3.62 15.60 -0.05
C ASN A 390 4.75 15.74 -1.09
N VAL A 391 5.07 14.67 -1.83
CA VAL A 391 6.18 14.63 -2.80
C VAL A 391 5.73 14.04 -4.12
N TYR A 392 6.38 14.47 -5.21
CA TYR A 392 6.40 13.69 -6.44
C TYR A 392 7.45 12.59 -6.27
N SER A 393 7.06 11.33 -6.41
CA SER A 393 7.97 10.18 -6.25
C SER A 393 8.21 9.45 -7.57
N VAL A 394 9.45 8.98 -7.76
CA VAL A 394 9.92 8.27 -8.96
C VAL A 394 10.67 7.03 -8.51
N TYR A 395 10.46 5.91 -9.19
CA TYR A 395 11.04 4.61 -8.84
C TYR A 395 11.64 3.98 -10.09
N ASN A 396 12.97 3.83 -10.13
CA ASN A 396 13.72 3.33 -11.28
C ASN A 396 14.19 1.89 -11.02
N ILE A 397 13.60 0.95 -11.75
CA ILE A 397 13.83 -0.50 -11.56
C ILE A 397 15.15 -0.99 -12.16
N ARG A 398 15.73 -0.24 -13.11
CA ARG A 398 16.99 -0.62 -13.79
C ARG A 398 18.20 -0.10 -13.04
N ASP A 399 18.16 1.17 -12.66
CA ASP A 399 19.26 1.85 -11.99
C ASP A 399 19.16 1.74 -10.46
N HIS A 400 18.08 1.12 -9.95
CA HIS A 400 17.81 0.89 -8.53
C HIS A 400 17.87 2.21 -7.73
N THR A 401 17.08 3.21 -8.16
CA THR A 401 17.02 4.52 -7.50
C THR A 401 15.58 4.97 -7.21
N ILE A 402 15.43 5.74 -6.14
CA ILE A 402 14.19 6.43 -5.75
C ILE A 402 14.43 7.93 -5.89
N GLY A 403 13.56 8.63 -6.60
CA GLY A 403 13.60 10.08 -6.79
C GLY A 403 12.48 10.77 -6.04
N PHE A 404 12.78 11.88 -5.36
CA PHE A 404 11.77 12.74 -4.73
C PHE A 404 11.94 14.21 -5.16
N ALA A 405 10.82 14.91 -5.33
CA ALA A 405 10.76 16.36 -5.49
C ALA A 405 9.56 16.94 -4.71
N PRO A 406 9.69 18.08 -4.02
CA PRO A 406 8.55 18.84 -3.49
C PRO A 406 7.53 19.18 -4.60
N LEU A 407 6.25 18.97 -4.30
CA LEU A 407 5.15 19.30 -5.21
C LEU A 407 5.05 20.81 -5.49
N THR A 408 4.47 21.15 -6.64
CA THR A 408 3.98 22.50 -6.90
C THR A 408 2.83 22.84 -5.93
N LYS A 409 2.84 24.06 -5.39
CA LYS A 409 1.74 24.62 -4.59
C LYS A 409 0.80 25.46 -5.44
#